data_AF-A0A3M6KCL4-F1
#
_entry.id   AF-A0A3M6KCL4-F1
#
_cell.length_a   1.000
_cell.length_b   1.000
_cell.length_c   1.000
_cell.angle_alpha   90.00
_cell.angle_beta   90.00
_cell.angle_gamma   90.00
#
_symmetry.space_group_name_H-M   'P 1'
#
loop_
_entity.id
_entity.type
_entity.pdbx_description
1 polymer ?
#
loop_
_entity_poly.entity_id
_entity_poly.type
_entity_poly.pdbx_seq_one_letter_code
_entity_poly.pdbx_strand_id
1 'polypeptide(L)'
;MDDGRKIAYVPKEGWPSFTWYAIEFAIVLAVCMLVAREVVATLSELSPDLQNYIWWGITGLIFLAWYIGIRGFVLKKKILNNKY
;
A
#
# COMPACT_ATOMS: atom_id res chain seq x y z
N MET A 1 40.84 1.76 30.29
CA MET A 1 41.13 2.28 28.95
C MET A 1 39.82 2.23 28.19
N ASP A 2 39.15 3.37 28.07
CA ASP A 2 37.92 3.50 27.29
C ASP A 2 38.30 3.46 25.81
N ASP A 3 37.91 2.40 25.11
CA ASP A 3 38.01 2.31 23.65
C ASP A 3 37.02 3.34 23.09
N GLY A 4 37.53 4.52 22.73
CA GLY A 4 36.79 5.66 22.18
C GLY A 4 36.05 5.39 20.86
N ARG A 5 35.86 4.13 20.45
CA ARG A 5 34.91 3.76 19.42
C ARG A 5 33.50 3.78 19.99
N LYS A 6 32.86 4.94 19.88
CA LYS A 6 31.40 5.04 19.88
C LYS A 6 30.89 4.20 18.70
N ILE A 7 30.69 2.91 18.91
CA ILE A 7 29.85 2.08 18.06
C ILE A 7 28.49 2.76 18.09
N ALA A 8 28.12 3.41 16.99
CA ALA A 8 26.80 3.99 16.85
C ALA A 8 25.79 2.86 17.12
N TYR A 9 25.11 2.92 18.27
CA TYR A 9 24.01 2.01 18.59
C TYR A 9 22.89 2.37 17.62
N VAL A 10 22.88 1.71 16.46
CA VAL A 10 21.74 1.75 15.55
C VAL A 10 20.73 0.78 16.16
N PRO A 11 19.64 1.26 16.78
CA PRO A 11 18.64 0.38 17.35
C PRO A 11 18.12 -0.52 16.24
N LYS A 12 18.25 -1.84 16.42
CA LYS A 12 17.65 -2.85 15.51
C LYS A 12 16.11 -2.76 15.47
N GLU A 13 15.51 -1.98 16.36
CA GLU A 13 14.09 -1.61 16.39
C GLU A 13 13.78 -0.30 15.64
N GLY A 14 14.72 0.24 14.86
CA GLY A 14 14.67 1.62 14.37
C GLY A 14 13.51 2.00 13.45
N TRP A 15 12.65 1.05 13.05
CA TRP A 15 11.49 1.36 12.22
C TRP A 15 10.22 0.61 12.68
N PRO A 16 9.14 1.34 13.04
CA PRO A 16 7.89 0.72 13.42
C PRO A 16 7.36 -0.17 12.28
N SER A 17 6.91 -1.39 12.62
CA SER A 17 6.33 -2.32 11.66
C SER A 17 5.10 -1.74 10.96
N PHE A 18 4.35 -0.87 11.65
CA PHE A 18 3.22 -0.11 11.07
C PHE A 18 3.63 0.75 9.88
N THR A 19 4.83 1.32 9.89
CA THR A 19 5.28 2.22 8.84
C THR A 19 5.45 1.49 7.50
N TRP A 20 5.77 0.19 7.51
CA TRP A 20 5.77 -0.61 6.29
C TRP A 20 4.38 -0.75 5.68
N TYR A 21 3.34 -0.91 6.51
CA TYR A 21 1.96 -0.93 6.04
C TYR A 21 1.50 0.44 5.52
N ALA A 22 1.96 1.53 6.11
CA ALA A 22 1.67 2.88 5.63
C ALA A 22 2.33 3.17 4.28
N ILE A 23 3.59 2.73 4.09
CA ILE A 23 4.30 2.85 2.82
C ILE A 23 3.63 2.01 1.73
N GLU A 24 3.29 0.75 2.04
CA GLU A 24 2.54 -0.12 1.13
C GLU A 24 1.21 0.53 0.72
N PHE A 25 0.47 1.06 1.70
CA PHE A 25 -0.78 1.78 1.47
C PHE A 25 -0.61 2.97 0.52
N ALA A 26 0.41 3.81 0.74
CA ALA A 26 0.66 4.96 -0.11
C ALA A 26 0.99 4.56 -1.55
N ILE A 27 1.80 3.51 -1.73
CA ILE A 27 2.18 3.00 -3.06
C ILE A 27 0.95 2.42 -3.77
N VAL A 28 0.18 1.56 -3.09
CA VAL A 28 -1.02 0.94 -3.66
C VAL A 28 -2.04 2.01 -4.03
N LEU A 29 -2.28 2.98 -3.16
CA LEU A 29 -3.20 4.08 -3.42
C LEU A 29 -2.76 4.90 -4.64
N ALA A 30 -1.48 5.24 -4.75
CA ALA A 30 -0.94 5.95 -5.90
C ALA A 30 -1.15 5.18 -7.21
N VAL A 31 -0.82 3.88 -7.24
CA VAL A 31 -1.05 3.03 -8.40
C VAL A 31 -2.53 2.95 -8.77
N CYS A 32 -3.42 2.78 -7.78
CA CYS A 32 -4.87 2.75 -8.01
C CYS A 32 -5.37 4.04 -8.65
N MET A 33 -4.94 5.20 -8.14
CA MET A 33 -5.35 6.51 -8.67
C MET A 33 -4.86 6.74 -10.09
N LEU A 34 -3.63 6.29 -10.42
CA LEU A 34 -3.10 6.36 -11.78
C LEU A 34 -3.87 5.45 -12.73
N VAL A 35 -4.17 4.21 -12.34
CA VAL A 35 -4.98 3.30 -13.16
C VAL A 35 -6.39 3.84 -13.34
N ALA A 36 -7.02 4.34 -12.28
CA ALA A 36 -8.35 4.95 -12.36
C ALA A 36 -8.37 6.17 -13.29
N ARG A 37 -7.31 6.98 -13.30
CA ARG A 37 -7.15 8.09 -14.25
C ARG A 37 -7.20 7.61 -15.70
N GLU A 38 -6.42 6.58 -16.03
CA GLU A 38 -6.38 6.05 -17.40
C GLU A 38 -7.73 5.46 -17.80
N VAL A 39 -8.42 4.76 -16.89
CA VAL A 39 -9.76 4.22 -17.18
C VAL A 39 -10.76 5.34 -17.43
N VAL A 40 -10.81 6.35 -16.57
CA VAL A 40 -11.72 7.49 -16.74
C VAL A 40 -11.39 8.30 -18.00
N ALA A 41 -10.12 8.40 -18.38
CA ALA A 41 -9.73 9.04 -19.64
C ALA A 41 -10.31 8.34 -20.88
N THR A 42 -10.54 7.03 -20.83
CA THR A 42 -11.25 6.31 -21.91
C THR A 42 -12.75 6.61 -21.96
N LEU A 43 -13.31 7.20 -20.90
CA LEU A 43 -14.72 7.54 -20.73
C LEU A 43 -14.97 9.06 -20.86
N SER A 44 -14.18 9.74 -21.69
CA SER A 44 -14.20 11.20 -21.84
C SER A 44 -15.52 11.77 -22.35
N GLU A 45 -16.38 10.93 -22.94
CA GLU A 45 -17.71 11.32 -23.45
C GLU A 45 -18.76 11.46 -22.34
N LEU A 46 -18.48 10.97 -21.13
CA LEU A 46 -19.41 11.04 -20.00
C LEU A 46 -19.39 12.42 -19.32
N SER A 47 -20.46 12.74 -18.61
CA SER A 47 -20.51 13.97 -17.80
C SER A 47 -19.40 13.98 -16.71
N PRO A 48 -18.85 15.15 -16.36
CA PRO A 48 -17.80 15.26 -15.34
C PRO A 48 -18.19 14.67 -13.99
N ASP A 49 -19.47 14.81 -13.61
CA ASP A 49 -19.98 14.24 -12.36
C ASP A 49 -19.89 12.70 -12.37
N LEU A 50 -20.29 12.08 -13.47
CA LEU A 50 -20.24 10.63 -13.63
C LEU A 50 -18.79 10.12 -13.70
N GLN A 51 -17.91 10.86 -14.37
CA GLN A 51 -16.47 10.55 -14.39
C GLN A 51 -15.87 10.55 -12.98
N ASN A 52 -16.23 11.52 -12.13
CA ASN A 52 -15.76 11.57 -10.74
C ASN A 52 -16.27 10.38 -9.91
N TYR A 53 -17.54 10.00 -10.04
CA TYR A 53 -18.07 8.80 -9.38
C TYR A 53 -17.36 7.53 -9.81
N ILE A 54 -17.10 7.40 -11.12
CA ILE A 54 -16.38 6.23 -11.67
C ILE A 54 -14.93 6.20 -11.18
N TRP A 55 -14.25 7.36 -11.12
CA TRP A 55 -12.88 7.46 -10.62
C TRP A 55 -12.77 6.95 -9.18
N TRP A 56 -13.65 7.40 -8.29
CA TRP A 56 -13.70 6.94 -6.90
C TRP A 56 -14.12 5.47 -6.79
N GLY A 57 -15.07 5.03 -7.61
CA GLY A 57 -15.54 3.65 -7.66
C GLY A 57 -14.43 2.66 -8.04
N ILE A 58 -13.66 2.96 -9.10
CA ILE A 58 -12.54 2.14 -9.56
C ILE A 58 -11.41 2.14 -8.53
N THR A 59 -11.07 3.32 -8.00
CA THR A 59 -10.03 3.44 -6.96
C THR A 59 -10.38 2.58 -5.75
N GLY A 60 -11.62 2.66 -5.26
CA GLY A 60 -12.10 1.85 -4.14
C GLY A 60 -12.15 0.35 -4.46
N LEU A 61 -12.56 -0.04 -5.67
CA LEU A 61 -12.65 -1.44 -6.07
C LEU A 61 -11.26 -2.11 -6.16
N ILE A 62 -10.29 -1.45 -6.80
CA ILE A 62 -8.91 -1.96 -6.90
C ILE A 62 -8.28 -2.02 -5.50
N PHE A 63 -8.53 -1.00 -4.68
CA PHE A 63 -8.04 -0.97 -3.30
C PHE A 63 -8.60 -2.13 -2.47
N LEU A 64 -9.91 -2.39 -2.53
CA LEU A 64 -10.53 -3.53 -1.85
C LEU A 64 -10.00 -4.86 -2.37
N ALA A 65 -9.83 -5.00 -3.68
CA ALA A 65 -9.26 -6.22 -4.28
C ALA A 65 -7.82 -6.48 -3.79
N TRP A 66 -7.00 -5.43 -3.63
CA TRP A 66 -5.66 -5.55 -3.06
C TRP A 66 -5.71 -6.01 -1.60
N TYR A 67 -6.46 -5.32 -0.75
CA TYR A 67 -6.42 -5.56 0.69
C TYR A 67 -7.18 -6.80 1.15
N ILE A 68 -8.26 -7.18 0.47
CA ILE A 68 -9.06 -8.38 0.80
C ILE A 68 -8.53 -9.60 0.03
N GLY A 69 -8.27 -9.46 -1.26
CA GLY A 69 -7.86 -10.56 -2.12
C GLY A 69 -6.36 -10.85 -2.04
N ILE A 70 -5.55 -9.95 -2.61
CA ILE A 70 -4.10 -10.19 -2.79
C ILE A 70 -3.40 -10.25 -1.44
N ARG A 71 -3.63 -9.27 -0.57
CA ARG A 71 -3.03 -9.22 0.77
C ARG A 71 -3.52 -10.38 1.64
N GLY A 72 -4.82 -10.70 1.61
CA GLY A 72 -5.35 -11.89 2.30
C GLY A 72 -4.67 -13.18 1.86
N PHE A 73 -4.44 -13.34 0.55
CA PHE A 73 -3.75 -14.50 -0.01
C PHE A 73 -2.24 -14.52 0.30
N VAL A 74 -1.55 -13.38 0.21
CA VAL A 74 -0.12 -13.22 0.52
C VAL A 74 0.16 -13.43 2.02
N LEU A 75 -0.69 -12.89 2.90
CA LEU A 75 -0.53 -13.02 4.35
C LEU A 75 -0.87 -14.44 4.85
N LYS A 76 -1.77 -15.18 4.18
CA LYS A 76 -1.99 -16.61 4.48
C LYS A 76 -0.73 -17.45 4.35
N LYS A 77 0.24 -17.05 3.50
CA LYS A 77 1.48 -17.81 3.26
C LYS A 77 2.57 -17.61 4.31
N LYS A 78 2.56 -16.53 5.11
CA LYS A 78 3.68 -16.21 6.03
C LYS A 78 3.33 -16.14 7.52
N ILE A 79 2.07 -15.91 7.91
CA ILE A 79 1.73 -15.72 9.34
C ILE A 79 1.48 -17.06 10.07
N LEU A 80 1.13 -18.14 9.36
CA LEU A 80 0.93 -19.47 9.96
C LEU A 80 2.23 -20.26 10.20
N ASN A 81 3.39 -19.70 9.84
CA ASN A 81 4.69 -20.32 10.14
C ASN A 81 5.47 -19.50 11.16
N ASN A 82 4.78 -19.01 12.20
CA ASN A 82 5.42 -18.60 13.44
C ASN A 82 5.75 -19.88 14.23
N LYS A 83 6.80 -20.59 13.81
CA LYS A 83 7.51 -21.56 14.66
C LYS A 83 8.46 -20.76 15.57
N TYR A 84 7.89 -20.16 16.60
CA TYR A 84 8.59 -19.96 17.86
C TYR A 84 7.86 -20.81 18.90
#